data_AF-A0A1H3J1X5-F1
#
_entry.id   AF-A0A1H3J1X5-F1
#
_cell.length_a   1.000
_cell.length_b   1.000
_cell.length_c   1.000
_cell.angle_alpha   90.00
_cell.angle_beta   90.00
_cell.angle_gamma   90.00
#
_symmetry.space_group_name_H-M   'P 1'
#
loop_
_entity.id
_entity.type
_entity.pdbx_description
1 polymer ?
#
loop_
_entity_poly.entity_id
_entity_poly.type
_entity_poly.pdbx_seq_one_letter_code
_entity_poly.pdbx_strand_id
1 'polypeptide(L)'
;MDDEAFFEQLRSICSDAVESYRAEYPDAPPLTESLQQNSDGPLASEGDLHERFDELTRFYDDLLDVDSTPYREMWREHLVYDCSRRERLALLTSDLPASLTLVFIGGRYSARTGRIGVSPGQLPETTAYTYLASELCHAYQHQFDSPTWKHPYLQEGFEQAVSVRTQAHFATELQYDFLTHLAERQHTKTLLEGVLAHGTRRGGITPTAVRELGVTDEELAALRSHRLWRPLGYLRPRYLWSDVAFLPEYALFGSLLLVSEAADISAPYARAFHGNHPWTSVIDEITASTPGWLWRLYHQ
;
A
#
# COMPACT_ATOMS: atom_id res chain seq x y z
N MET A 1 27.22 5.22 -2.41
CA MET A 1 27.56 4.90 -1.00
C MET A 1 26.33 4.77 -0.11
N ASP A 2 25.12 4.98 -0.64
CA ASP A 2 23.88 5.09 0.13
C ASP A 2 23.04 3.79 0.07
N ASP A 3 23.12 3.01 -1.02
CA ASP A 3 22.40 1.73 -1.18
C ASP A 3 22.87 0.60 -0.24
N GLU A 4 24.17 0.48 0.02
CA GLU A 4 24.70 -0.59 0.89
C GLU A 4 24.33 -0.34 2.36
N ALA A 5 24.47 0.91 2.81
CA ALA A 5 24.07 1.31 4.16
C ALA A 5 22.55 1.17 4.36
N PHE A 6 21.75 1.58 3.37
CA PHE A 6 20.31 1.35 3.35
C PHE A 6 19.98 -0.14 3.48
N PHE A 7 20.65 -0.99 2.69
CA PHE A 7 20.36 -2.41 2.67
C PHE A 7 20.76 -3.12 3.97
N GLU A 8 21.88 -2.73 4.59
CA GLU A 8 22.24 -3.22 5.92
C GLU A 8 21.16 -2.89 6.96
N GLN A 9 20.64 -1.66 6.95
CA GLN A 9 19.54 -1.27 7.83
C GLN A 9 18.26 -2.03 7.53
N LEU A 10 17.88 -2.15 6.25
CA LEU A 10 16.71 -2.90 5.83
C LEU A 10 16.77 -4.34 6.29
N ARG A 11 17.93 -5.01 6.16
CA ARG A 11 18.12 -6.38 6.65
C ARG A 11 17.99 -6.48 8.17
N SER A 12 18.61 -5.56 8.91
CA SER A 12 18.55 -5.55 10.38
C SER A 12 17.12 -5.38 10.87
N ILE A 13 16.44 -4.32 10.40
CA ILE A 13 15.06 -3.99 10.80
C ILE A 13 14.09 -5.10 10.38
N CYS A 14 14.27 -5.67 9.19
CA CYS A 14 13.48 -6.82 8.75
C CYS A 14 13.67 -8.03 9.67
N SER A 15 14.91 -8.34 10.07
CA SER A 15 15.20 -9.46 10.97
C SER A 15 14.52 -9.25 12.33
N ASP A 16 14.65 -8.06 12.91
CA ASP A 16 14.04 -7.71 14.20
C ASP A 16 12.50 -7.77 14.14
N ALA A 17 11.91 -7.28 13.04
CA ALA A 17 10.47 -7.32 12.82
C ALA A 17 9.94 -8.75 12.66
N VAL A 18 10.65 -9.63 11.92
CA VAL A 18 10.28 -11.04 11.77
C VAL A 18 10.40 -11.79 13.09
N GLU A 19 11.46 -11.56 13.86
CA GLU A 19 11.65 -12.17 15.17
C GLU A 19 10.53 -11.75 16.14
N SER A 20 10.27 -10.44 16.25
CA SER A 20 9.25 -9.89 17.13
C SER A 20 7.85 -10.39 16.77
N TYR A 21 7.48 -10.31 15.48
CA TYR A 21 6.18 -10.76 14.98
C TYR A 21 5.89 -12.22 15.34
N ARG A 22 6.90 -13.08 15.32
CA ARG A 22 6.72 -14.50 15.62
C ARG A 22 6.74 -14.83 17.09
N ALA A 23 7.48 -14.06 17.88
CA ALA A 23 7.40 -14.17 19.32
C ALA A 23 5.97 -13.84 19.80
N GLU A 24 5.32 -12.88 19.14
CA GLU A 24 3.97 -12.44 19.47
C GLU A 24 2.87 -13.32 18.85
N TYR A 25 3.02 -13.75 17.59
CA TYR A 25 2.06 -14.60 16.89
C TYR A 25 2.68 -15.94 16.42
N PRO A 26 3.00 -16.86 17.35
CA PRO A 26 3.70 -18.10 17.02
C PRO A 26 2.90 -19.04 16.10
N ASP A 27 1.57 -18.96 16.16
CA ASP A 27 0.65 -19.81 15.37
C ASP A 27 0.13 -19.11 14.11
N ALA A 28 0.65 -17.92 13.77
CA ALA A 28 0.23 -17.21 12.56
C ALA A 28 0.68 -17.95 11.29
N PRO A 29 -0.11 -17.89 10.20
CA PRO A 29 0.27 -18.49 8.93
C PRO A 29 1.51 -17.81 8.34
N PRO A 30 2.25 -18.49 7.42
CA PRO A 30 3.39 -17.93 6.69
C PRO A 30 3.13 -16.52 6.18
N LEU A 31 4.06 -15.55 6.32
CA LEU A 31 3.87 -14.14 5.90
C LEU A 31 3.41 -13.96 4.44
N THR A 32 3.70 -14.93 3.58
CA THR A 32 3.25 -14.97 2.18
C THR A 32 1.77 -15.27 2.00
N GLU A 33 1.12 -15.89 2.98
CA GLU A 33 -0.29 -16.24 2.91
C GLU A 33 -1.18 -15.05 3.30
N SER A 34 -2.33 -14.94 2.65
CA SER A 34 -3.33 -13.94 3.01
C SER A 34 -3.94 -14.29 4.37
N LEU A 35 -3.88 -13.35 5.31
CA LEU A 35 -4.69 -13.45 6.52
C LEU A 35 -6.16 -13.34 6.08
N GLN A 36 -7.03 -14.22 6.58
CA GLN A 36 -8.46 -14.10 6.31
C GLN A 36 -8.94 -12.75 6.84
N GLN A 37 -9.53 -11.92 5.97
CA GLN A 37 -10.17 -10.69 6.41
C GLN A 37 -11.34 -11.02 7.31
N ASN A 38 -11.56 -10.21 8.36
CA ASN A 38 -12.71 -10.36 9.24
C ASN A 38 -14.00 -9.98 8.50
N SER A 39 -14.55 -10.93 7.72
CA SER A 39 -15.81 -10.77 6.98
C SER A 39 -17.02 -10.63 7.89
N ASP A 40 -16.87 -10.99 9.17
CA ASP A 40 -17.95 -11.06 10.14
C ASP A 40 -17.99 -9.83 11.07
N GLY A 41 -17.14 -8.83 10.81
CA GLY A 41 -17.15 -7.56 11.51
C GLY A 41 -18.40 -6.71 11.23
N PRO A 42 -18.64 -5.65 12.04
CA PRO A 42 -19.73 -4.70 11.79
C PRO A 42 -19.62 -4.08 10.40
N LEU A 43 -20.75 -3.88 9.73
CA LEU A 43 -20.83 -3.20 8.44
C LEU A 43 -20.73 -1.69 8.64
N ALA A 44 -19.90 -1.03 7.84
CA ALA A 44 -19.82 0.42 7.86
C ALA A 44 -21.06 1.06 7.22
N SER A 45 -21.56 2.12 7.87
CA SER A 45 -22.54 3.04 7.30
C SER A 45 -21.86 4.19 6.56
N GLU A 46 -22.62 4.94 5.78
CA GLU A 46 -22.13 6.18 5.14
C GLU A 46 -21.62 7.20 6.17
N GLY A 47 -22.27 7.28 7.34
CA GLY A 47 -21.83 8.15 8.44
C GLY A 47 -20.45 7.78 8.98
N ASP A 48 -20.20 6.48 9.13
CA ASP A 48 -18.89 5.99 9.59
C ASP A 48 -17.79 6.34 8.58
N LEU A 49 -18.08 6.21 7.28
CA LEU A 49 -17.14 6.61 6.22
C LEU A 49 -16.82 8.10 6.25
N HIS A 50 -17.82 8.97 6.51
CA HIS A 50 -17.59 10.40 6.65
C HIS A 50 -16.77 10.76 7.88
N GLU A 51 -17.00 10.09 9.01
CA GLU A 51 -16.19 10.28 10.21
C GLU A 51 -14.74 9.86 9.96
N ARG A 52 -14.54 8.67 9.38
CA ARG A 52 -13.20 8.18 9.04
C ARG A 52 -12.52 9.03 7.97
N PHE A 53 -13.26 9.60 7.03
CA PHE A 53 -12.72 10.56 6.06
C PHE A 53 -12.14 11.80 6.76
N ASP A 54 -12.84 12.35 7.75
CA ASP A 54 -12.37 13.51 8.50
C ASP A 54 -11.15 13.21 9.36
N GLU A 55 -11.06 11.99 9.89
CA GLU A 55 -9.87 11.53 10.60
C GLU A 55 -8.69 11.33 9.65
N LEU A 56 -8.89 10.59 8.56
CA LEU A 56 -7.86 10.28 7.58
C LEU A 56 -7.30 11.52 6.90
N THR A 57 -8.13 12.55 6.66
CA THR A 57 -7.63 13.81 6.09
C THR A 57 -6.72 14.57 7.04
N ARG A 58 -6.98 14.54 8.36
CA ARG A 58 -6.02 15.11 9.35
C ARG A 58 -4.75 14.28 9.41
N PHE A 59 -4.90 12.96 9.46
CA PHE A 59 -3.77 12.02 9.44
C PHE A 59 -2.86 12.24 8.23
N TYR A 60 -3.43 12.40 7.03
CA TYR A 60 -2.65 12.63 5.82
C TYR A 60 -2.02 14.02 5.73
N ASP A 61 -2.72 15.07 6.19
CA ASP A 61 -2.12 16.41 6.28
C ASP A 61 -0.87 16.40 7.17
N ASP A 62 -0.96 15.76 8.34
CA ASP A 62 0.17 15.62 9.27
C ASP A 62 1.28 14.72 8.69
N LEU A 63 0.92 13.57 8.09
CA LEU A 63 1.88 12.61 7.55
C LEU A 63 2.67 13.16 6.34
N LEU A 64 1.99 13.92 5.50
CA LEU A 64 2.51 14.42 4.23
C LEU A 64 3.00 15.87 4.30
N ASP A 65 2.77 16.56 5.41
CA ASP A 65 3.07 17.97 5.60
C ASP A 65 2.40 18.84 4.51
N VAL A 66 1.07 18.72 4.42
CA VAL A 66 0.24 19.47 3.45
C VAL A 66 -1.03 20.00 4.11
N ASP A 67 -1.69 20.96 3.47
CA ASP A 67 -3.01 21.47 3.88
C ASP A 67 -4.07 21.11 2.84
N SER A 68 -4.88 20.08 3.14
CA SER A 68 -5.97 19.64 2.28
C SER A 68 -7.26 20.44 2.44
N THR A 69 -7.34 21.39 3.38
CA THR A 69 -8.56 22.15 3.69
C THR A 69 -9.32 22.66 2.45
N PRO A 70 -8.66 23.21 1.41
CA PRO A 70 -9.35 23.68 0.21
C PRO A 70 -10.07 22.60 -0.60
N TYR A 71 -9.73 21.33 -0.42
CA TYR A 71 -10.21 20.19 -1.23
C TYR A 71 -11.19 19.28 -0.50
N ARG A 72 -11.23 19.34 0.84
CA ARG A 72 -11.99 18.40 1.69
C ARG A 72 -13.48 18.39 1.38
N GLU A 73 -14.10 19.56 1.17
CA GLU A 73 -15.53 19.64 0.86
C GLU A 73 -15.85 18.95 -0.47
N MET A 74 -15.09 19.26 -1.53
CA MET A 74 -15.22 18.61 -2.83
C MET A 74 -15.01 17.10 -2.75
N TRP A 75 -13.96 16.63 -2.07
CA TRP A 75 -13.71 15.19 -1.92
C TRP A 75 -14.79 14.49 -1.11
N ARG A 76 -15.33 15.15 -0.08
CA ARG A 76 -16.43 14.62 0.73
C ARG A 76 -17.71 14.48 -0.08
N GLU A 77 -18.06 15.48 -0.91
CA GLU A 77 -19.20 15.42 -1.83
C GLU A 77 -19.03 14.36 -2.93
N HIS A 78 -17.77 14.06 -3.28
CA HIS A 78 -17.42 13.11 -4.33
C HIS A 78 -17.08 11.70 -3.79
N LEU A 79 -17.30 11.46 -2.50
CA LEU A 79 -17.19 10.15 -1.89
C LEU A 79 -18.35 9.26 -2.36
N VAL A 80 -18.04 8.07 -2.88
CA VAL A 80 -19.03 7.12 -3.40
C VAL A 80 -18.95 5.82 -2.61
N TYR A 81 -19.98 5.57 -1.80
CA TYR A 81 -20.14 4.36 -0.98
C TYR A 81 -21.61 3.90 -1.01
N ASP A 82 -21.84 2.59 -0.90
CA ASP A 82 -23.17 1.96 -0.81
C ASP A 82 -24.17 2.46 -1.87
N CYS A 83 -23.73 2.63 -3.12
CA CYS A 83 -24.53 3.28 -4.15
C CYS A 83 -25.49 2.32 -4.88
N SER A 84 -26.75 2.73 -5.01
CA SER A 84 -27.77 1.99 -5.75
C SER A 84 -27.39 1.86 -7.23
N ARG A 85 -27.97 0.86 -7.91
CA ARG A 85 -27.76 0.68 -9.36
C ARG A 85 -28.17 1.92 -10.17
N ARG A 86 -29.16 2.69 -9.71
CA ARG A 86 -29.64 3.90 -10.39
C ARG A 86 -28.66 5.05 -10.23
N GLU A 87 -28.13 5.25 -9.03
CA GLU A 87 -27.06 6.24 -8.78
C GLU A 87 -25.82 5.86 -9.58
N ARG A 88 -25.43 4.58 -9.58
CA ARG A 88 -24.37 4.06 -10.46
C ARG A 88 -24.59 4.41 -11.92
N LEU A 89 -25.80 4.24 -12.45
CA LEU A 89 -26.13 4.59 -13.83
C LEU A 89 -26.08 6.11 -14.08
N ALA A 90 -26.47 6.93 -13.10
CA ALA A 90 -26.35 8.39 -13.21
C ALA A 90 -24.87 8.83 -13.23
N LEU A 91 -24.02 8.20 -12.40
CA LEU A 91 -22.57 8.37 -12.45
C LEU A 91 -22.04 7.91 -13.83
N LEU A 92 -22.56 6.82 -14.40
CA LEU A 92 -22.23 6.30 -15.75
C LEU A 92 -22.57 7.26 -16.89
N THR A 93 -23.64 8.04 -16.73
CA THR A 93 -24.05 9.04 -17.73
C THR A 93 -23.21 10.32 -17.70
N SER A 94 -22.40 10.53 -16.65
CA SER A 94 -21.29 11.51 -16.67
C SER A 94 -20.04 10.83 -17.24
N ASP A 95 -19.44 11.39 -18.30
CA ASP A 95 -18.21 10.95 -18.98
C ASP A 95 -17.93 9.41 -18.89
N LEU A 96 -18.57 8.66 -19.80
CA LEU A 96 -18.64 7.18 -19.88
C LEU A 96 -17.34 6.39 -19.59
N PRO A 97 -16.12 6.82 -19.98
CA PRO A 97 -14.91 6.07 -19.66
C PRO A 97 -14.54 6.09 -18.17
N ALA A 98 -14.79 7.20 -17.48
CA ALA A 98 -14.37 7.38 -16.08
C ALA A 98 -15.32 6.68 -15.10
N SER A 99 -16.61 6.67 -15.43
CA SER A 99 -17.67 6.16 -14.59
C SER A 99 -17.86 4.64 -14.67
N LEU A 100 -17.56 4.01 -15.81
CA LEU A 100 -17.45 2.54 -15.89
C LEU A 100 -16.37 2.00 -14.97
N THR A 101 -15.31 2.78 -14.81
CA THR A 101 -14.14 2.43 -14.02
C THR A 101 -14.34 2.63 -12.51
N LEU A 102 -15.23 3.54 -12.09
CA LEU A 102 -15.62 3.75 -10.69
C LEU A 102 -16.73 2.80 -10.22
N VAL A 103 -17.53 2.27 -11.14
CA VAL A 103 -18.74 1.50 -10.83
C VAL A 103 -18.52 -0.02 -10.91
N PHE A 104 -17.59 -0.49 -11.76
CA PHE A 104 -17.24 -1.91 -11.85
C PHE A 104 -16.11 -2.35 -10.91
N ILE A 105 -15.37 -1.39 -10.35
CA ILE A 105 -14.24 -1.61 -9.46
C ILE A 105 -14.61 -0.93 -8.14
N GLY A 106 -14.99 -1.68 -7.11
CA GLY A 106 -14.99 -1.10 -5.76
C GLY A 106 -13.58 -0.60 -5.45
N GLY A 107 -13.44 0.58 -4.86
CA GLY A 107 -12.12 1.15 -4.55
C GLY A 107 -11.45 1.80 -5.75
N ARG A 108 -11.89 3.00 -6.17
CA ARG A 108 -11.11 3.78 -7.15
C ARG A 108 -11.25 5.29 -7.00
N TYR A 109 -10.10 5.97 -6.99
CA TYR A 109 -9.94 7.39 -7.19
C TYR A 109 -9.88 7.74 -8.68
N SER A 110 -10.58 8.80 -9.07
CA SER A 110 -10.58 9.33 -10.43
C SER A 110 -10.02 10.75 -10.48
N ALA A 111 -8.76 10.88 -10.87
CA ALA A 111 -8.07 12.16 -11.07
C ALA A 111 -8.86 13.15 -11.96
N ARG A 112 -9.57 12.66 -12.98
CA ARG A 112 -10.37 13.47 -13.90
C ARG A 112 -11.60 14.10 -13.24
N THR A 113 -12.22 13.41 -12.29
CA THR A 113 -13.51 13.82 -11.70
C THR A 113 -13.41 14.18 -10.22
N GLY A 114 -12.31 13.88 -9.56
CA GLY A 114 -12.13 14.01 -8.12
C GLY A 114 -12.92 12.99 -7.29
N ARG A 115 -13.56 11.99 -7.92
CA ARG A 115 -14.35 10.97 -7.21
C ARG A 115 -13.48 9.96 -6.47
N ILE A 116 -13.91 9.65 -5.25
CA ILE A 116 -13.31 8.69 -4.33
C ILE A 116 -14.32 7.55 -4.16
N GLY A 117 -14.19 6.48 -4.94
CA GLY A 117 -15.07 5.32 -4.83
C GLY A 117 -14.57 4.32 -3.80
N VAL A 118 -15.36 4.01 -2.78
CA VAL A 118 -15.00 3.01 -1.75
C VAL A 118 -15.60 1.65 -2.09
N SER A 119 -16.93 1.55 -2.24
CA SER A 119 -17.59 0.28 -2.56
C SER A 119 -19.01 0.50 -3.09
N PRO A 120 -19.50 -0.35 -4.03
CA PRO A 120 -20.88 -0.32 -4.51
C PRO A 120 -21.91 -0.94 -3.53
N GLY A 121 -21.47 -1.43 -2.38
CA GLY A 121 -22.32 -1.97 -1.32
C GLY A 121 -21.60 -1.94 0.03
N GLN A 122 -22.33 -2.16 1.11
CA GLN A 122 -21.77 -2.17 2.46
C GLN A 122 -20.67 -3.24 2.61
N LEU A 123 -19.61 -2.87 3.30
CA LEU A 123 -18.46 -3.70 3.63
C LEU A 123 -18.24 -3.68 5.13
N PRO A 124 -17.59 -4.71 5.71
CA PRO A 124 -17.08 -4.61 7.07
C PRO A 124 -16.23 -3.35 7.25
N GLU A 125 -16.36 -2.71 8.41
CA GLU A 125 -15.67 -1.45 8.76
C GLU A 125 -14.20 -1.46 8.39
N THR A 126 -13.47 -2.50 8.83
CA THR A 126 -12.03 -2.65 8.58
C THR A 126 -11.68 -2.61 7.09
N THR A 127 -12.50 -3.23 6.25
CA THR A 127 -12.29 -3.28 4.80
C THR A 127 -12.69 -1.97 4.15
N ALA A 128 -13.81 -1.38 4.56
CA ALA A 128 -14.28 -0.10 4.05
C ALA A 128 -13.27 1.02 4.32
N TYR A 129 -12.71 1.07 5.54
CA TYR A 129 -11.75 2.08 5.95
C TYR A 129 -10.39 1.91 5.25
N THR A 130 -9.97 0.67 5.00
CA THR A 130 -8.75 0.38 4.23
C THR A 130 -8.89 0.88 2.78
N TYR A 131 -10.05 0.67 2.15
CA TYR A 131 -10.30 1.19 0.80
C TYR A 131 -10.38 2.71 0.79
N LEU A 132 -11.07 3.31 1.76
CA LEU A 132 -11.10 4.77 1.90
C LEU A 132 -9.69 5.36 2.03
N ALA A 133 -8.84 4.77 2.86
CA ALA A 133 -7.44 5.17 3.05
C ALA A 133 -6.64 5.12 1.75
N SER A 134 -6.71 3.99 1.02
CA SER A 134 -6.08 3.82 -0.30
C SER A 134 -6.48 4.94 -1.27
N GLU A 135 -7.80 5.14 -1.44
CA GLU A 135 -8.29 6.09 -2.43
C GLU A 135 -8.02 7.55 -2.02
N LEU A 136 -8.03 7.86 -0.72
CA LEU A 136 -7.58 9.16 -0.22
C LEU A 136 -6.09 9.38 -0.49
N CYS A 137 -5.23 8.37 -0.26
CA CYS A 137 -3.81 8.49 -0.57
C CYS A 137 -3.58 8.91 -2.04
N HIS A 138 -4.32 8.37 -3.01
CA HIS A 138 -4.23 8.81 -4.41
C HIS A 138 -4.76 10.22 -4.63
N ALA A 139 -5.84 10.59 -3.95
CA ALA A 139 -6.37 11.94 -4.01
C ALA A 139 -5.30 12.97 -3.59
N TYR A 140 -4.57 12.69 -2.52
CA TYR A 140 -3.44 13.51 -2.07
C TYR A 140 -2.30 13.52 -3.09
N GLN A 141 -1.85 12.35 -3.55
CA GLN A 141 -0.76 12.25 -4.52
C GLN A 141 -1.06 13.02 -5.81
N HIS A 142 -2.31 12.97 -6.30
CA HIS A 142 -2.74 13.71 -7.48
C HIS A 142 -2.89 15.21 -7.22
N GLN A 143 -3.60 15.59 -6.16
CA GLN A 143 -3.99 16.99 -5.92
C GLN A 143 -2.80 17.89 -5.57
N PHE A 144 -1.79 17.32 -4.90
CA PHE A 144 -0.56 18.03 -4.53
C PHE A 144 0.59 17.77 -5.52
N ASP A 145 0.32 17.18 -6.69
CA ASP A 145 1.30 16.89 -7.75
C ASP A 145 2.56 16.18 -7.24
N SER A 146 2.36 15.17 -6.39
CA SER A 146 3.45 14.45 -5.70
C SER A 146 4.48 13.88 -6.68
N PRO A 147 5.79 13.92 -6.39
CA PRO A 147 6.82 13.25 -7.17
C PRO A 147 6.56 11.74 -7.25
N THR A 148 5.93 11.13 -6.22
CA THR A 148 5.60 9.71 -6.24
C THR A 148 4.42 9.40 -7.18
N TRP A 149 3.55 10.36 -7.47
CA TRP A 149 2.42 10.20 -8.39
C TRP A 149 2.87 9.96 -9.84
N LYS A 150 4.02 10.51 -10.23
CA LYS A 150 4.49 10.52 -11.62
C LYS A 150 5.21 9.25 -12.03
N HIS A 151 5.48 8.34 -11.08
CA HIS A 151 6.18 7.10 -11.35
C HIS A 151 5.51 5.92 -10.65
N PRO A 152 5.12 4.86 -11.37
CA PRO A 152 4.27 3.81 -10.80
C PRO A 152 4.90 3.04 -9.64
N TYR A 153 6.21 2.84 -9.67
CA TYR A 153 6.88 2.15 -8.56
C TYR A 153 6.91 3.01 -7.30
N LEU A 154 7.05 4.33 -7.46
CA LEU A 154 6.98 5.25 -6.34
C LEU A 154 5.53 5.35 -5.85
N GLN A 155 4.56 5.44 -6.75
CA GLN A 155 3.15 5.52 -6.40
C GLN A 155 2.71 4.32 -5.55
N GLU A 156 2.92 3.11 -6.07
CA GLU A 156 2.50 1.86 -5.41
C GLU A 156 3.30 1.59 -4.14
N GLY A 157 4.62 1.86 -4.15
CA GLY A 157 5.44 1.70 -2.94
C GLY A 157 5.07 2.72 -1.85
N PHE A 158 4.76 3.95 -2.24
CA PHE A 158 4.31 4.98 -1.31
C PHE A 158 3.00 4.58 -0.63
N GLU A 159 2.02 4.15 -1.43
CA GLU A 159 0.74 3.67 -0.91
C GLU A 159 0.91 2.43 -0.04
N GLN A 160 1.79 1.49 -0.40
CA GLN A 160 2.06 0.33 0.41
C GLN A 160 2.53 0.75 1.82
N ALA A 161 3.50 1.65 1.91
CA ALA A 161 4.02 2.14 3.19
C ALA A 161 2.96 2.96 3.96
N VAL A 162 2.25 3.84 3.26
CA VAL A 162 1.17 4.63 3.84
C VAL A 162 0.04 3.74 4.36
N SER A 163 -0.30 2.67 3.65
CA SER A 163 -1.33 1.70 4.05
C SER A 163 -0.94 1.00 5.35
N VAL A 164 0.32 0.59 5.50
CA VAL A 164 0.86 0.05 6.77
C VAL A 164 0.65 1.05 7.91
N ARG A 165 0.97 2.33 7.67
CA ARG A 165 0.79 3.38 8.68
C ARG A 165 -0.66 3.66 9.03
N THR A 166 -1.53 3.69 8.04
CA THR A 166 -2.97 3.86 8.27
C THR A 166 -3.57 2.66 9.00
N GLN A 167 -3.10 1.44 8.73
CA GLN A 167 -3.52 0.25 9.49
C GLN A 167 -3.06 0.31 10.95
N ALA A 168 -1.82 0.72 11.21
CA ALA A 168 -1.33 0.92 12.58
C ALA A 168 -2.10 2.03 13.33
N HIS A 169 -2.44 3.12 12.62
CA HIS A 169 -3.30 4.18 13.13
C HIS A 169 -4.68 3.63 13.52
N PHE A 170 -5.34 2.89 12.63
CA PHE A 170 -6.64 2.27 12.93
C PHE A 170 -6.59 1.20 14.01
N ALA A 171 -5.51 0.42 14.11
CA ALA A 171 -5.32 -0.53 15.20
C ALA A 171 -5.31 0.19 16.56
N THR A 172 -4.67 1.36 16.62
CA THR A 172 -4.60 2.19 17.83
C THR A 172 -5.95 2.82 18.18
N GLU A 173 -6.63 3.41 17.18
CA GLU A 173 -7.89 4.13 17.39
C GLU A 173 -9.07 3.20 17.66
N LEU A 174 -9.19 2.09 16.92
CA LEU A 174 -10.32 1.16 17.01
C LEU A 174 -10.14 0.08 18.08
N GLN A 175 -8.90 -0.13 18.56
CA GLN A 175 -8.57 -1.08 19.64
C GLN A 175 -9.07 -2.51 19.38
N TYR A 176 -9.06 -2.95 18.12
CA TYR A 176 -9.35 -4.33 17.75
C TYR A 176 -8.05 -5.12 17.64
N ASP A 177 -7.86 -6.14 18.48
CA ASP A 177 -6.65 -6.99 18.47
C ASP A 177 -6.32 -7.55 17.08
N PHE A 178 -7.36 -7.90 16.30
CA PHE A 178 -7.21 -8.33 14.91
C PHE A 178 -6.55 -7.29 14.01
N LEU A 179 -6.85 -5.99 14.21
CA LEU A 179 -6.24 -4.92 13.43
C LEU A 179 -4.79 -4.71 13.83
N THR A 180 -4.44 -4.85 15.11
CA THR A 180 -3.05 -4.82 15.57
C THR A 180 -2.24 -5.93 14.90
N HIS A 181 -2.76 -7.17 14.93
CA HIS A 181 -2.13 -8.30 14.24
C HIS A 181 -1.97 -8.07 12.75
N LEU A 182 -3.01 -7.54 12.09
CA LEU A 182 -2.99 -7.25 10.66
C LEU A 182 -1.94 -6.18 10.32
N ALA A 183 -1.88 -5.10 11.10
CA ALA A 183 -0.94 -4.00 10.90
C ALA A 183 0.51 -4.47 11.07
N GLU A 184 0.81 -5.21 12.15
CA GLU A 184 2.15 -5.76 12.41
C GLU A 184 2.56 -6.77 11.35
N ARG A 185 1.63 -7.64 10.94
CA ARG A 185 1.86 -8.59 9.85
C ARG A 185 2.19 -7.86 8.54
N GLN A 186 1.42 -6.84 8.18
CA GLN A 186 1.60 -6.10 6.93
C GLN A 186 2.91 -5.31 6.95
N HIS A 187 3.27 -4.71 8.09
CA HIS A 187 4.56 -4.05 8.29
C HIS A 187 5.73 -5.03 8.07
N THR A 188 5.74 -6.15 8.77
CA THR A 188 6.78 -7.18 8.67
C THR A 188 6.88 -7.76 7.26
N LYS A 189 5.73 -8.01 6.63
CA LYS A 189 5.67 -8.49 5.25
C LYS A 189 6.28 -7.49 4.28
N THR A 190 5.95 -6.20 4.38
CA THR A 190 6.50 -5.18 3.48
C THR A 190 8.02 -5.12 3.60
N LEU A 191 8.59 -5.11 4.82
CA LEU A 191 10.05 -5.16 5.02
C LEU A 191 10.70 -6.39 4.36
N LEU A 192 10.10 -7.57 4.53
CA LEU A 192 10.60 -8.80 3.90
C LEU A 192 10.56 -8.70 2.37
N GLU A 193 9.47 -8.18 1.80
CA GLU A 193 9.35 -7.95 0.36
C GLU A 193 10.42 -6.98 -0.15
N GLY A 194 10.79 -5.97 0.63
CA GLY A 194 11.92 -5.07 0.34
C GLY A 194 13.26 -5.77 0.26
N VAL A 195 13.58 -6.65 1.23
CA VAL A 195 14.83 -7.43 1.22
C VAL A 195 14.90 -8.35 0.00
N LEU A 196 13.79 -9.03 -0.30
CA LEU A 196 13.67 -9.90 -1.48
C LEU A 196 13.80 -9.09 -2.79
N ALA A 197 13.22 -7.88 -2.82
CA ALA A 197 13.31 -6.97 -3.94
C ALA A 197 14.75 -6.52 -4.22
N HIS A 198 15.46 -6.06 -3.19
CA HIS A 198 16.87 -5.67 -3.31
C HIS A 198 17.74 -6.83 -3.80
N GLY A 199 17.62 -8.00 -3.16
CA GLY A 199 18.36 -9.19 -3.56
C GLY A 199 18.11 -9.56 -5.03
N THR A 200 16.86 -9.48 -5.48
CA THR A 200 16.53 -9.77 -6.88
C THR A 200 17.13 -8.76 -7.85
N ARG A 201 17.15 -7.46 -7.51
CA ARG A 201 17.80 -6.41 -8.30
C ARG A 201 19.31 -6.63 -8.41
N ARG A 202 19.94 -7.21 -7.39
CA ARG A 202 21.39 -7.46 -7.33
C ARG A 202 21.81 -8.88 -7.78
N GLY A 203 20.94 -9.62 -8.48
CA GLY A 203 21.28 -10.91 -9.09
C GLY A 203 20.74 -12.14 -8.35
N GLY A 204 19.90 -11.95 -7.34
CA GLY A 204 19.20 -12.99 -6.58
C GLY A 204 19.54 -12.97 -5.09
N ILE A 205 18.65 -13.56 -4.29
CA ILE A 205 18.87 -13.80 -2.86
C ILE A 205 18.94 -15.30 -2.60
N THR A 206 19.89 -15.73 -1.77
CA THR A 206 20.04 -17.15 -1.47
C THR A 206 19.02 -17.60 -0.42
N PRO A 207 18.58 -18.87 -0.45
CA PRO A 207 17.70 -19.41 0.59
C PRO A 207 18.31 -19.31 2.00
N THR A 208 19.62 -19.43 2.11
CA THR A 208 20.34 -19.26 3.39
C THR A 208 20.20 -17.84 3.91
N ALA A 209 20.42 -16.83 3.06
CA ALA A 209 20.25 -15.43 3.44
C ALA A 209 18.80 -15.09 3.83
N VAL A 210 17.80 -15.75 3.24
CA VAL A 210 16.39 -15.57 3.62
C VAL A 210 16.13 -16.18 5.01
N ARG A 211 16.67 -17.35 5.32
CA ARG A 211 16.56 -17.96 6.66
C ARG A 211 17.28 -17.17 7.75
N GLU A 212 18.39 -16.51 7.42
CA GLU A 212 19.10 -15.62 8.34
C GLU A 212 18.24 -14.44 8.82
N LEU A 213 17.18 -14.08 8.07
CA LEU A 213 16.18 -13.07 8.48
C LEU A 213 15.11 -13.66 9.41
N GLY A 214 15.28 -14.91 9.84
CA GLY A 214 14.29 -15.65 10.61
C GLY A 214 13.32 -16.46 9.76
N VAL A 215 13.12 -16.21 8.45
CA VAL A 215 12.10 -16.89 7.60
C VAL A 215 12.09 -18.43 7.77
N THR A 216 10.91 -19.01 8.06
CA THR A 216 10.80 -20.47 8.34
C THR A 216 10.98 -21.29 7.06
N ASP A 217 11.22 -22.60 7.19
CA ASP A 217 11.25 -23.47 6.01
C ASP A 217 9.88 -23.56 5.31
N GLU A 218 8.77 -23.45 6.05
CA GLU A 218 7.42 -23.38 5.49
C GLU A 218 7.20 -22.08 4.70
N GLU A 219 7.58 -20.93 5.27
CA GLU A 219 7.54 -19.64 4.55
C GLU A 219 8.48 -19.60 3.37
N LEU A 220 9.68 -20.17 3.50
CA LEU A 220 10.63 -20.26 2.40
C LEU A 220 10.11 -21.17 1.29
N ALA A 221 9.46 -22.30 1.64
CA ALA A 221 8.79 -23.16 0.69
C ALA A 221 7.62 -22.42 0.04
N ALA A 222 6.83 -21.67 0.82
CA ALA A 222 5.76 -20.83 0.33
C ALA A 222 6.31 -19.78 -0.65
N LEU A 223 7.31 -18.98 -0.28
CA LEU A 223 8.01 -18.02 -1.15
C LEU A 223 8.57 -18.64 -2.44
N ARG A 224 9.08 -19.88 -2.37
CA ARG A 224 9.60 -20.62 -3.53
C ARG A 224 8.51 -21.15 -4.44
N SER A 225 7.40 -21.59 -3.86
CA SER A 225 6.21 -22.07 -4.57
C SER A 225 5.38 -20.91 -5.14
N HIS A 226 5.45 -19.78 -4.44
CA HIS A 226 4.94 -18.49 -4.86
C HIS A 226 5.75 -18.06 -6.08
N ARG A 227 5.08 -17.46 -7.06
CA ARG A 227 5.59 -17.21 -8.43
C ARG A 227 6.70 -16.15 -8.52
N LEU A 228 7.60 -16.07 -7.54
CA LEU A 228 8.59 -15.01 -7.35
C LEU A 228 9.87 -15.19 -8.20
N TRP A 229 10.06 -16.32 -8.92
CA TRP A 229 11.28 -16.59 -9.72
C TRP A 229 11.00 -16.96 -11.21
N ARG A 230 10.66 -15.94 -12.05
CA ARG A 230 10.74 -15.82 -13.56
C ARG A 230 9.99 -16.87 -14.47
N PRO A 231 9.77 -16.68 -15.80
CA PRO A 231 9.55 -15.50 -16.69
C PRO A 231 8.20 -15.56 -17.50
N LEU A 232 7.67 -14.40 -17.93
CA LEU A 232 6.61 -14.17 -18.95
C LEU A 232 5.17 -14.75 -18.76
N GLY A 233 4.26 -13.86 -18.35
CA GLY A 233 2.79 -13.89 -18.58
C GLY A 233 1.98 -14.80 -17.63
N TYR A 234 0.80 -14.47 -17.11
CA TYR A 234 -0.10 -13.29 -17.18
C TYR A 234 -0.29 -12.70 -15.76
N LEU A 235 -0.59 -11.39 -15.67
CA LEU A 235 -0.64 -10.60 -14.43
C LEU A 235 -2.06 -10.22 -13.99
N ARG A 236 -2.22 -9.82 -12.72
CA ARG A 236 -3.32 -8.94 -12.28
C ARG A 236 -2.91 -7.97 -11.15
N PRO A 237 -3.21 -6.66 -11.32
CA PRO A 237 -3.29 -5.67 -10.26
C PRO A 237 -4.75 -5.37 -9.84
N ARG A 238 -4.90 -4.83 -8.60
CA ARG A 238 -6.02 -4.07 -7.98
C ARG A 238 -7.47 -4.54 -8.00
N TYR A 239 -7.86 -5.48 -8.83
CA TYR A 239 -9.00 -6.32 -8.52
C TYR A 239 -8.50 -7.41 -7.59
N LEU A 240 -9.36 -7.98 -6.73
CA LEU A 240 -9.07 -9.31 -6.20
C LEU A 240 -8.50 -10.13 -7.36
N TRP A 241 -7.37 -10.82 -7.15
CA TRP A 241 -7.00 -12.12 -7.72
C TRP A 241 -5.50 -12.37 -7.51
N SER A 242 -5.21 -13.59 -7.09
CA SER A 242 -3.90 -14.17 -6.78
C SER A 242 -2.79 -13.99 -7.83
N ASP A 243 -1.55 -14.19 -7.36
CA ASP A 243 -0.34 -14.70 -8.03
C ASP A 243 0.06 -14.16 -9.43
N VAL A 244 0.44 -12.88 -9.60
CA VAL A 244 1.65 -12.39 -10.35
C VAL A 244 1.64 -10.85 -10.49
N ALA A 245 2.64 -10.19 -9.90
CA ALA A 245 3.51 -9.14 -10.49
C ALA A 245 4.68 -8.82 -9.53
N PHE A 246 5.92 -9.06 -9.95
CA PHE A 246 7.10 -8.59 -9.21
C PHE A 246 7.56 -7.27 -9.84
N LEU A 247 7.25 -6.15 -9.17
CA LEU A 247 7.98 -4.90 -9.39
C LEU A 247 8.83 -4.71 -8.13
N PRO A 248 10.07 -5.25 -8.10
CA PRO A 248 10.92 -5.14 -6.92
C PRO A 248 11.05 -3.69 -6.47
N GLU A 249 10.98 -2.77 -7.42
CA GLU A 249 11.05 -1.35 -7.20
C GLU A 249 9.95 -0.79 -6.29
N TYR A 250 8.68 -1.24 -6.39
CA TYR A 250 7.64 -0.74 -5.46
C TYR A 250 7.91 -1.26 -4.06
N ALA A 251 8.26 -2.54 -3.92
CA ALA A 251 8.44 -3.18 -2.62
C ALA A 251 9.67 -2.61 -1.92
N LEU A 252 10.72 -2.31 -2.69
CA LEU A 252 11.91 -1.64 -2.22
C LEU A 252 11.60 -0.21 -1.77
N PHE A 253 10.83 0.55 -2.55
CA PHE A 253 10.45 1.92 -2.18
C PHE A 253 9.54 1.97 -0.94
N GLY A 254 8.53 1.09 -0.86
CA GLY A 254 7.65 1.00 0.31
C GLY A 254 8.44 0.64 1.58
N SER A 255 9.33 -0.34 1.48
CA SER A 255 10.22 -0.71 2.59
C SER A 255 11.19 0.40 2.97
N LEU A 256 11.65 1.20 2.01
CA LEU A 256 12.51 2.34 2.27
C LEU A 256 11.85 3.34 3.21
N LEU A 257 10.55 3.61 3.05
CA LEU A 257 9.82 4.53 3.93
C LEU A 257 9.66 3.97 5.35
N LEU A 258 9.37 2.67 5.49
CA LEU A 258 9.29 1.99 6.79
C LEU A 258 10.65 1.96 7.50
N VAL A 259 11.73 1.63 6.78
CA VAL A 259 13.10 1.67 7.31
C VAL A 259 13.47 3.07 7.75
N SER A 260 13.09 4.08 6.97
CA SER A 260 13.37 5.48 7.29
C SER A 260 12.71 5.90 8.59
N GLU A 261 11.47 5.47 8.80
CA GLU A 261 10.76 5.69 10.05
C GLU A 261 11.42 4.97 11.24
N ALA A 262 11.75 3.68 11.09
CA ALA A 262 12.42 2.92 12.14
C ALA A 262 13.84 3.43 12.44
N ALA A 263 14.49 4.11 11.49
CA ALA A 263 15.77 4.76 11.65
C ALA A 263 15.68 6.22 12.15
N ASP A 264 14.51 6.64 12.67
CA ASP A 264 14.24 7.99 13.19
C ASP A 264 14.53 9.12 12.18
N ILE A 265 14.36 8.85 10.87
CA ILE A 265 14.44 9.90 9.86
C ILE A 265 13.24 10.83 10.04
N SER A 266 13.50 12.11 10.33
CA SER A 266 12.46 13.11 10.48
C SER A 266 11.55 13.20 9.25
N ALA A 267 10.24 13.07 9.48
CA ALA A 267 9.17 13.20 8.48
C ALA A 267 9.46 12.43 7.16
N PRO A 268 9.65 11.09 7.23
CA PRO A 268 10.18 10.33 6.10
C PRO A 268 9.20 10.33 4.90
N TYR A 269 7.90 10.25 5.18
CA TYR A 269 6.84 10.32 4.17
C TYR A 269 6.78 11.71 3.50
N ALA A 270 6.72 12.79 4.27
CA ALA A 270 6.74 14.15 3.73
C ALA A 270 8.00 14.41 2.88
N ARG A 271 9.18 13.94 3.30
CA ARG A 271 10.42 14.06 2.50
C ARG A 271 10.39 13.24 1.22
N ALA A 272 9.80 12.05 1.22
CA ALA A 272 9.58 11.30 0.00
C ALA A 272 8.53 11.97 -0.91
N PHE A 273 7.54 12.63 -0.30
CA PHE A 273 6.44 13.32 -0.97
C PHE A 273 6.81 14.71 -1.51
N HIS A 274 7.79 15.41 -0.94
CA HIS A 274 8.22 16.74 -1.42
C HIS A 274 9.64 16.73 -2.01
N GLY A 275 10.32 15.58 -1.95
CA GLY A 275 11.73 15.42 -2.32
C GLY A 275 12.70 15.72 -1.17
N ASN A 276 13.99 15.48 -1.38
CA ASN A 276 15.07 15.59 -0.38
C ASN A 276 15.06 14.52 0.71
N HIS A 277 14.84 13.27 0.33
CA HIS A 277 14.95 12.12 1.23
C HIS A 277 16.43 11.70 1.44
N PRO A 278 16.87 11.24 2.63
CA PRO A 278 18.25 10.78 2.82
C PRO A 278 18.68 9.69 1.82
N TRP A 279 17.81 8.71 1.57
CA TRP A 279 18.00 7.65 0.55
C TRP A 279 17.73 8.10 -0.91
N THR A 280 17.98 9.36 -1.25
CA THR A 280 17.66 9.90 -2.60
C THR A 280 18.30 9.07 -3.71
N SER A 281 19.48 8.50 -3.50
CA SER A 281 20.11 7.69 -4.56
C SER A 281 19.34 6.41 -4.88
N VAL A 282 18.73 5.77 -3.87
CA VAL A 282 17.88 4.59 -4.04
C VAL A 282 16.59 4.99 -4.75
N ILE A 283 15.99 6.12 -4.35
CA ILE A 283 14.79 6.67 -5.00
C ILE A 283 15.07 7.01 -6.46
N ASP A 284 16.21 7.64 -6.77
CA ASP A 284 16.62 7.97 -8.13
C ASP A 284 16.85 6.70 -8.97
N GLU A 285 17.47 5.66 -8.40
CA GLU A 285 17.66 4.37 -9.08
C GLU A 285 16.31 3.69 -9.39
N ILE A 286 15.35 3.77 -8.48
CA ILE A 286 13.98 3.29 -8.67
C ILE A 286 13.24 4.11 -9.72
N THR A 287 13.38 5.44 -9.69
CA THR A 287 12.75 6.37 -10.63
C THR A 287 13.29 6.22 -12.05
N ALA A 288 14.58 5.93 -12.18
CA ALA A 288 15.21 5.65 -13.47
C ALA A 288 14.84 4.26 -14.04
N SER A 289 14.30 3.36 -13.19
CA SER A 289 13.93 2.01 -13.62
C SER A 289 12.70 2.08 -14.52
N THR A 290 12.84 1.62 -15.76
CA THR A 290 11.74 1.67 -16.73
C THR A 290 10.61 0.74 -16.28
N PRO A 291 9.35 1.23 -16.22
CA PRO A 291 8.21 0.38 -15.92
C PRO A 291 8.15 -0.82 -16.86
N GLY A 292 7.86 -1.99 -16.30
CA GLY A 292 7.71 -3.23 -17.04
C GLY A 292 6.77 -3.06 -18.25
N TRP A 293 7.02 -3.80 -19.32
CA TRP A 293 6.21 -3.72 -20.56
C TRP A 293 4.71 -3.84 -20.30
N LEU A 294 4.32 -4.63 -19.31
CA LEU A 294 2.92 -4.80 -18.97
C LEU A 294 2.32 -3.54 -18.34
N TRP A 295 3.02 -2.88 -17.42
CA TRP A 295 2.54 -1.62 -16.86
C TRP A 295 2.29 -0.60 -17.98
N ARG A 296 3.24 -0.49 -18.93
CA ARG A 296 3.09 0.39 -20.10
C ARG A 296 1.92 0.02 -21.01
N LEU A 297 1.54 -1.26 -21.10
CA LEU A 297 0.42 -1.71 -21.93
C LEU A 297 -0.95 -1.28 -21.37
N TYR A 298 -1.10 -1.20 -20.05
CA TYR A 298 -2.39 -0.92 -19.40
C TYR A 298 -2.58 0.55 -18.98
N HIS A 299 -1.51 1.36 -19.06
CA HIS A 299 -1.50 2.76 -18.66
C HIS A 299 -1.11 3.73 -19.78
N GLN A 300 -1.09 3.27 -21.05
CA GLN A 300 -1.16 4.11 -22.25
C GLN A 300 -2.61 4.42 -22.61
#